data_AF-A0A951SUW8-F1
#
_entry.id   AF-A0A951SUW8-F1
#
_cell.length_a   1.000
_cell.length_b   1.000
_cell.length_c   1.000
_cell.angle_alpha   90.00
_cell.angle_beta   90.00
_cell.angle_gamma   90.00
#
_symmetry.space_group_name_H-M   'P 1'
#
loop_
_entity.id
_entity.type
_entity.pdbx_description
1 polymer ?
#
loop_
_entity_poly.entity_id
_entity_poly.type
_entity_poly.pdbx_seq_one_letter_code
_entity_poly.pdbx_strand_id
1 'polypeptide(L)'
;ILRLGLNFDGKALAGLEFKTKDYFIFTFDHVPLAEQSDEIRFRAPEEIRLKGGPFQLANTIVSVRIDPASPYRVAAGENGPALFLDAQHLADVEFPPIPGWYNKTTSTGKTPGEIAPIIEWGYLIYLTVFRNCQYFGKDEECAFCDINHNWRQQRMQGRPYTGIKPIEDILEVLSFIDEQDSIAKCYTITGGSIVTEIQKKKETDFYYQYVEAIEKKFPGRWMAKMVVQAWEKEELWRFKDVGVKVYHPNYEVWDKELFFKLCPGKTRFIGRDNWIRRIVDAVDVFGPSCVIPNFVGGVELSKPYGFKTVAEAVKSTAEGLDYFMSHGVVPRFTTWCPEPYTTLSTLETQPKPPLVYFLELLSEWKQIFEKYELPTPPGYGPPGPGNAVFSVSAFMDIIGYEGR
;
A
#
# COMPACT_ATOMS: atom_id res chain seq x y z
N ILE A 1 -10.32 7.51 10.20
CA ILE A 1 -9.41 8.35 9.39
C ILE A 1 -9.24 7.78 7.98
N LEU A 2 -8.60 6.60 7.80
CA LEU A 2 -8.35 6.01 6.48
C LEU A 2 -9.56 5.92 5.53
N ARG A 3 -10.77 5.70 6.06
CA ARG A 3 -12.01 5.64 5.26
C ARG A 3 -12.57 7.02 4.86
N LEU A 4 -12.28 8.07 5.64
CA LEU A 4 -12.88 9.39 5.50
C LEU A 4 -11.91 10.45 4.96
N GLY A 5 -10.62 10.18 4.96
CA GLY A 5 -9.58 11.13 4.61
C GLY A 5 -9.23 12.10 5.74
N LEU A 6 -8.35 13.04 5.41
CA LEU A 6 -7.89 14.13 6.26
C LEU A 6 -8.04 15.45 5.50
N ASN A 7 -8.58 16.44 6.21
CA ASN A 7 -8.54 17.84 5.80
C ASN A 7 -7.35 18.50 6.51
N PHE A 8 -6.54 19.28 5.80
CA PHE A 8 -5.40 19.97 6.38
C PHE A 8 -5.63 21.48 6.35
N ASP A 9 -5.34 22.14 7.49
CA ASP A 9 -5.08 23.58 7.52
C ASP A 9 -3.64 23.83 7.05
N GLY A 10 -3.44 24.66 6.02
CA GLY A 10 -2.10 25.02 5.55
C GLY A 10 -1.20 25.60 6.65
N LYS A 11 -1.79 26.27 7.65
CA LYS A 11 -1.06 26.79 8.82
C LYS A 11 -0.45 25.69 9.69
N ALA A 12 -1.03 24.49 9.71
CA ALA A 12 -0.47 23.36 10.44
C ALA A 12 0.80 22.80 9.78
N LEU A 13 1.02 23.12 8.50
CA LEU A 13 2.18 22.69 7.71
C LEU A 13 3.22 23.82 7.57
N ALA A 14 2.87 25.05 7.95
CA ALA A 14 3.68 26.23 7.72
C ALA A 14 4.90 26.27 8.66
N GLY A 15 6.08 26.55 8.10
CA GLY A 15 7.32 26.68 8.87
C GLY A 15 7.91 25.37 9.40
N LEU A 16 7.32 24.21 9.07
CA LEU A 16 7.82 22.90 9.45
C LEU A 16 8.55 22.23 8.28
N GLU A 17 9.66 21.58 8.59
CA GLU A 17 10.39 20.72 7.66
C GLU A 17 10.07 19.25 7.96
N PHE A 18 9.48 18.57 6.99
CA PHE A 18 9.09 17.17 7.09
C PHE A 18 9.01 16.54 5.70
N LYS A 19 9.04 15.22 5.64
CA LYS A 19 8.90 14.47 4.39
C LYS A 19 7.47 14.58 3.86
N THR A 20 7.33 15.16 2.67
CA THR A 20 6.03 15.25 1.98
C THR A 20 5.70 13.95 1.24
N LYS A 21 4.46 13.87 0.75
CA LYS A 21 3.96 12.75 -0.05
C LYS A 21 4.81 12.57 -1.31
N ASP A 22 5.37 11.37 -1.47
CA ASP A 22 6.08 11.00 -2.70
C ASP A 22 5.10 10.32 -3.65
N TYR A 23 5.35 10.39 -4.95
CA TYR A 23 4.61 9.52 -5.86
C TYR A 23 5.21 8.11 -5.81
N PHE A 24 4.60 7.23 -5.02
CA PHE A 24 4.99 5.83 -4.96
C PHE A 24 4.12 4.93 -5.85
N ILE A 25 2.78 4.94 -5.79
CA ILE A 25 1.95 4.10 -6.72
C ILE A 25 0.52 4.59 -6.96
N PHE A 26 -0.36 4.58 -5.95
CA PHE A 26 -1.77 5.00 -6.05
C PHE A 26 -1.92 6.41 -5.48
N THR A 27 -3.01 7.11 -5.81
CA THR A 27 -3.25 8.42 -5.22
C THR A 27 -3.68 8.28 -3.76
N PHE A 28 -4.62 7.36 -3.49
CA PHE A 28 -5.33 7.20 -2.22
C PHE A 28 -6.14 8.42 -1.74
N ASP A 29 -6.05 9.57 -2.42
CA ASP A 29 -6.79 10.78 -2.07
C ASP A 29 -8.23 10.73 -2.61
N HIS A 30 -9.15 11.36 -1.89
CA HIS A 30 -10.56 11.41 -2.27
C HIS A 30 -10.84 12.48 -3.33
N VAL A 31 -9.88 13.36 -3.60
CA VAL A 31 -9.96 14.41 -4.62
C VAL A 31 -8.74 14.36 -5.55
N PRO A 32 -8.90 14.70 -6.84
CA PRO A 32 -7.78 14.81 -7.77
C PRO A 32 -6.72 15.82 -7.32
N LEU A 33 -5.46 15.64 -7.74
CA LEU A 33 -4.39 16.59 -7.47
C LEU A 33 -4.71 18.01 -7.98
N ALA A 34 -5.44 18.14 -9.09
CA ALA A 34 -5.83 19.44 -9.64
C ALA A 34 -6.81 20.22 -8.74
N GLU A 35 -7.57 19.50 -7.89
CA GLU A 35 -8.58 20.06 -7.00
C GLU A 35 -8.06 20.29 -5.57
N GLN A 36 -6.86 19.79 -5.24
CA GLN A 36 -6.19 20.09 -3.99
C GLN A 36 -5.70 21.55 -3.98
N SER A 37 -5.85 22.23 -2.84
CA SER A 37 -5.36 23.61 -2.67
C SER A 37 -3.83 23.68 -2.74
N ASP A 38 -3.28 24.81 -3.17
CA ASP A 38 -1.82 25.01 -3.28
C ASP A 38 -1.08 24.89 -1.94
N GLU A 39 -1.75 25.17 -0.83
CA GLU A 39 -1.19 25.04 0.52
C GLU A 39 -0.97 23.57 0.93
N ILE A 40 -1.72 22.64 0.33
CA ILE A 40 -1.73 21.21 0.70
C ILE A 40 -1.09 20.35 -0.39
N ARG A 41 -1.36 20.67 -1.65
CA ARG A 41 -0.83 19.95 -2.81
C ARG A 41 0.69 19.92 -2.78
N PHE A 42 1.26 18.70 -2.75
CA PHE A 42 2.71 18.45 -2.59
C PHE A 42 3.34 18.91 -1.28
N ARG A 43 2.55 19.45 -0.35
CA ARG A 43 2.95 19.89 0.99
C ARG A 43 2.51 18.93 2.08
N ALA A 44 1.42 18.19 1.87
CA ALA A 44 0.96 17.19 2.82
C ALA A 44 2.00 16.06 3.01
N PRO A 45 2.15 15.51 4.23
CA PRO A 45 2.98 14.34 4.46
C PRO A 45 2.36 13.08 3.86
N GLU A 46 3.18 12.06 3.60
CA GLU A 46 2.71 10.73 3.17
C GLU A 46 1.92 10.02 4.29
N GLU A 47 2.41 10.17 5.52
CA GLU A 47 1.91 9.53 6.72
C GLU A 47 2.02 10.51 7.89
N ILE A 48 1.16 10.32 8.89
CA ILE A 48 1.24 11.04 10.17
C ILE A 48 1.34 10.03 11.31
N ARG A 49 1.94 10.43 12.43
CA ARG A 49 1.86 9.67 13.68
C ARG A 49 0.92 10.40 14.63
N LEU A 50 -0.06 9.67 15.14
CA LEU A 50 -1.00 10.11 16.15
C LEU A 50 -0.55 9.60 17.51
N LYS A 51 -0.66 10.42 18.55
CA LYS A 51 -0.39 10.00 19.94
C LYS A 51 -1.15 10.86 20.95
N GLY A 52 -1.37 10.30 22.15
CA GLY A 52 -1.92 11.04 23.28
C GLY A 52 -3.37 11.48 23.08
N GLY A 53 -3.66 12.75 23.40
CA GLY A 53 -5.01 13.29 23.41
C GLY A 53 -5.93 12.69 24.48
N PRO A 54 -7.24 13.01 24.46
CA PRO A 54 -8.19 12.60 25.50
C PRO A 54 -8.35 11.07 25.64
N PHE A 55 -8.02 10.32 24.59
CA PHE A 55 -8.12 8.87 24.55
C PHE A 55 -6.79 8.16 24.83
N GLN A 56 -5.71 8.91 25.14
CA GLN A 56 -4.37 8.37 25.37
C GLN A 56 -3.92 7.41 24.26
N LEU A 57 -4.07 7.85 23.01
CA LEU A 57 -3.74 7.03 21.85
C LEU A 57 -2.27 6.60 21.91
N ALA A 58 -2.04 5.30 21.72
CA ALA A 58 -0.71 4.78 21.44
C ALA A 58 -0.17 5.38 20.13
N ASN A 59 1.13 5.23 19.88
CA ASN A 59 1.76 5.72 18.67
C ASN A 59 1.18 5.01 17.43
N THR A 60 0.26 5.67 16.71
CA THR A 60 -0.38 5.07 15.54
C THR A 60 0.03 5.81 14.28
N ILE A 61 0.61 5.07 13.33
CA ILE A 61 0.98 5.60 12.02
C ILE A 61 -0.23 5.46 11.09
N VAL A 62 -0.60 6.55 10.42
CA VAL A 62 -1.75 6.59 9.50
C VAL A 62 -1.35 7.20 8.18
N SER A 63 -1.63 6.50 7.08
CA SER A 63 -1.44 7.02 5.73
C SER A 63 -2.39 8.18 5.45
N VAL A 64 -1.85 9.23 4.84
CA VAL A 64 -2.60 10.44 4.50
C VAL A 64 -3.37 10.26 3.19
N ARG A 65 -4.67 10.53 3.30
CA ARG A 65 -5.63 10.54 2.20
C ARG A 65 -6.31 11.89 2.20
N ILE A 66 -6.01 12.73 1.23
CA ILE A 66 -6.52 14.11 1.21
C ILE A 66 -8.01 14.10 0.87
N ASP A 67 -8.79 14.72 1.75
CA ASP A 67 -10.20 15.01 1.53
C ASP A 67 -10.58 16.34 2.21
N PRO A 68 -10.77 17.42 1.44
CA PRO A 68 -11.21 18.72 1.96
C PRO A 68 -12.55 18.67 2.72
N ALA A 69 -13.39 17.66 2.47
CA ALA A 69 -14.66 17.44 3.14
C ALA A 69 -14.56 16.51 4.36
N SER A 70 -13.36 16.02 4.71
CA SER A 70 -13.21 15.18 5.90
C SER A 70 -13.51 15.95 7.18
N PRO A 71 -14.25 15.35 8.13
CA PRO A 71 -14.45 15.92 9.46
C PRO A 71 -13.18 15.81 10.32
N TYR A 72 -12.21 14.98 9.91
CA TYR A 72 -10.91 14.89 10.55
C TYR A 72 -9.99 15.97 10.00
N ARG A 73 -9.68 16.97 10.83
CA ARG A 73 -8.88 18.13 10.45
C ARG A 73 -7.54 18.13 11.17
N VAL A 74 -6.44 18.20 10.42
CA VAL A 74 -5.11 18.49 10.96
C VAL A 74 -4.93 20.01 10.98
N ALA A 75 -4.78 20.58 12.17
CA ALA A 75 -4.68 22.01 12.41
C ALA A 75 -3.57 22.34 13.42
N ALA A 76 -3.24 23.62 13.59
CA ALA A 76 -2.35 24.05 14.67
C ALA A 76 -3.04 23.85 16.03
N GLY A 77 -2.40 23.11 16.93
CA GLY A 77 -2.76 22.96 18.34
C GLY A 77 -1.79 23.72 19.26
N GLU A 78 -1.91 23.51 20.56
CA GLU A 78 -1.10 24.22 21.57
C GLU A 78 0.40 23.91 21.47
N ASN A 79 0.76 22.67 21.14
CA ASN A 79 2.15 22.18 21.12
C ASN A 79 2.67 21.84 19.72
N GLY A 80 1.98 22.28 18.67
CA GLY A 80 2.28 21.91 17.28
C GLY A 80 1.06 21.37 16.54
N PRO A 81 1.25 20.66 15.41
CA PRO A 81 0.14 20.06 14.67
C PRO A 81 -0.67 19.09 15.54
N ALA A 82 -1.98 19.14 15.41
CA ALA A 82 -2.91 18.29 16.14
C ALA A 82 -4.09 17.88 15.26
N LEU A 83 -4.68 16.72 15.58
CA LEU A 83 -5.83 16.16 14.90
C LEU A 83 -7.11 16.55 15.66
N PHE A 84 -8.08 17.05 14.92
CA PHE A 84 -9.40 17.40 15.42
C PHE A 84 -10.49 16.60 14.70
N LEU A 85 -11.56 16.28 15.41
CA LEU A 85 -12.84 15.91 14.82
C LEU A 85 -13.79 17.08 15.08
N ASP A 86 -14.15 17.80 14.02
CA ASP A 86 -14.79 19.11 14.12
C ASP A 86 -13.98 20.06 15.01
N ALA A 87 -14.51 20.47 16.17
CA ALA A 87 -13.81 21.31 17.13
C ALA A 87 -13.11 20.51 18.25
N GLN A 88 -13.30 19.20 18.33
CA GLN A 88 -12.77 18.38 19.41
C GLN A 88 -11.35 17.93 19.10
N HIS A 89 -10.40 18.26 19.98
CA HIS A 89 -9.03 17.73 19.94
C HIS A 89 -9.02 16.21 20.17
N LEU A 90 -8.35 15.46 19.30
CA LEU A 90 -8.26 14.00 19.38
C LEU A 90 -6.85 13.50 19.70
N ALA A 91 -5.82 14.09 19.11
CA ALA A 91 -4.44 13.58 19.20
C ALA A 91 -3.43 14.64 18.79
N ASP A 92 -2.22 14.56 19.36
CA ASP A 92 -1.06 15.26 18.81
C ASP A 92 -0.63 14.58 17.51
N VAL A 93 -0.12 15.38 16.56
CA VAL A 93 0.30 14.92 15.23
C VAL A 93 1.79 15.18 15.04
N GLU A 94 2.52 14.13 14.67
CA GLU A 94 3.90 14.25 14.19
C GLU A 94 3.99 13.98 12.70
N PHE A 95 4.91 14.68 12.04
CA PHE A 95 5.25 14.50 10.64
C PHE A 95 6.59 13.78 10.47
N PRO A 96 6.75 12.98 9.42
CA PRO A 96 7.96 12.19 9.20
C PRO A 96 9.18 13.08 8.95
N PRO A 97 10.36 12.76 9.50
CA PRO A 97 11.58 13.51 9.21
C PRO A 97 12.00 13.30 7.74
N ILE A 98 12.74 14.26 7.21
CA ILE A 98 13.40 14.14 5.90
C ILE A 98 14.72 13.37 6.11
N PRO A 99 14.91 12.19 5.49
CA PRO A 99 16.20 11.49 5.59
C PRO A 99 17.32 12.32 4.96
N GLY A 100 18.53 12.28 5.53
CA GLY A 100 19.66 13.05 5.01
C GLY A 100 19.97 12.78 3.53
N TRP A 101 19.79 11.54 3.08
CA TRP A 101 20.03 11.13 1.71
C TRP A 101 19.00 11.68 0.71
N TYR A 102 17.83 12.16 1.14
CA TYR A 102 16.85 12.83 0.26
C TYR A 102 17.39 14.14 -0.33
N ASN A 103 18.36 14.78 0.33
CA ASN A 103 18.95 16.04 -0.10
C ASN A 103 20.03 15.85 -1.18
N LYS A 104 20.35 14.61 -1.56
CA LYS A 104 21.27 14.33 -2.68
C LYS A 104 20.57 14.54 -4.02
N THR A 105 21.37 14.59 -5.08
CA THR A 105 20.92 14.59 -6.47
C THR A 105 21.58 13.41 -7.18
N THR A 106 20.82 12.65 -7.96
CA THR A 106 21.39 11.54 -8.75
C THR A 106 22.27 12.08 -9.88
N SER A 107 23.11 11.20 -10.43
CA SER A 107 23.93 11.47 -11.62
C SER A 107 23.08 11.90 -12.84
N THR A 108 21.81 11.49 -12.87
CA THR A 108 20.81 11.84 -13.89
C THR A 108 20.01 13.11 -13.55
N GLY A 109 20.35 13.81 -12.46
CA GLY A 109 19.70 15.06 -12.05
C GLY A 109 18.34 14.90 -11.36
N LYS A 110 17.96 13.67 -10.99
CA LYS A 110 16.68 13.36 -10.34
C LYS A 110 16.80 13.41 -8.82
N THR A 111 15.67 13.58 -8.16
CA THR A 111 15.59 13.54 -6.69
C THR A 111 15.53 12.09 -6.19
N PRO A 112 16.16 11.75 -5.06
CA PRO A 112 16.11 10.41 -4.49
C PRO A 112 14.67 9.91 -4.21
N GLY A 113 13.78 10.78 -3.70
CA GLY A 113 12.37 10.46 -3.46
C GLY A 113 11.58 10.10 -4.72
N GLU A 114 12.01 10.59 -5.89
CA GLU A 114 11.42 10.17 -7.16
C GLU A 114 11.75 8.71 -7.52
N ILE A 115 12.94 8.25 -7.15
CA ILE A 115 13.47 6.95 -7.53
C ILE A 115 13.13 5.88 -6.49
N ALA A 116 13.37 6.17 -5.21
CA ALA A 116 13.20 5.24 -4.11
C ALA A 116 12.45 5.93 -2.95
N PRO A 117 11.15 6.21 -3.11
CA PRO A 117 10.37 6.80 -2.03
C PRO A 117 10.34 5.86 -0.81
N ILE A 118 10.40 6.43 0.39
CA ILE A 118 10.18 5.68 1.63
C ILE A 118 8.80 5.92 2.20
N ILE A 119 8.24 4.86 2.77
CA ILE A 119 6.98 4.86 3.53
C ILE A 119 7.19 4.11 4.86
N GLU A 120 6.14 3.99 5.67
CA GLU A 120 6.18 3.33 6.99
C GLU A 120 7.22 4.01 7.90
N TRP A 121 7.21 5.35 7.95
CA TRP A 121 8.20 6.16 8.70
C TRP A 121 9.67 5.84 8.40
N GLY A 122 9.96 5.49 7.14
CA GLY A 122 11.30 5.19 6.65
C GLY A 122 11.68 3.72 6.73
N TYR A 123 10.80 2.86 7.26
CA TYR A 123 11.05 1.42 7.35
C TYR A 123 11.11 0.75 5.97
N LEU A 124 10.30 1.20 5.01
CA LEU A 124 10.12 0.55 3.71
C LEU A 124 10.52 1.45 2.55
N ILE A 125 11.47 0.96 1.73
CA ILE A 125 11.80 1.53 0.42
C ILE A 125 10.82 0.99 -0.63
N TYR A 126 10.05 1.86 -1.27
CA TYR A 126 8.97 1.48 -2.17
C TYR A 126 9.32 1.68 -3.65
N LEU A 127 9.72 0.60 -4.32
CA LEU A 127 10.21 0.62 -5.69
C LEU A 127 9.11 0.20 -6.68
N THR A 128 8.24 1.14 -7.04
CA THR A 128 7.35 0.99 -8.20
C THR A 128 8.15 1.16 -9.49
N VAL A 129 8.65 0.05 -10.03
CA VAL A 129 9.56 0.04 -11.19
C VAL A 129 8.83 0.22 -12.51
N PHE A 130 7.55 -0.18 -12.57
CA PHE A 130 6.66 0.08 -13.68
C PHE A 130 5.39 0.79 -13.19
N ARG A 131 5.30 2.10 -13.43
CA ARG A 131 4.24 3.00 -12.94
C ARG A 131 2.96 2.95 -13.79
N ASN A 132 2.89 2.02 -14.73
CA ASN A 132 1.69 1.76 -15.53
C ASN A 132 1.28 0.31 -15.40
N CYS A 133 0.07 -0.01 -15.83
CA CYS A 133 -0.47 -1.37 -15.89
C CYS A 133 -1.07 -1.62 -17.28
N GLN A 134 -0.77 -2.77 -17.89
CA GLN A 134 -1.23 -3.10 -19.24
C GLN A 134 -2.70 -3.59 -19.28
N TYR A 135 -3.31 -3.92 -18.14
CA TYR A 135 -4.75 -4.23 -18.11
C TYR A 135 -5.63 -3.07 -18.60
N PHE A 136 -5.23 -1.82 -18.33
CA PHE A 136 -5.89 -0.61 -18.84
C PHE A 136 -5.88 -0.50 -20.37
N GLY A 137 -5.01 -1.24 -21.07
CA GLY A 137 -4.94 -1.17 -22.53
C GLY A 137 -6.16 -1.73 -23.25
N LYS A 138 -7.04 -2.44 -22.52
CA LYS A 138 -8.26 -3.07 -23.03
C LYS A 138 -9.48 -2.84 -22.13
N ASP A 139 -9.46 -1.81 -21.30
CA ASP A 139 -10.49 -1.53 -20.28
C ASP A 139 -10.69 -2.72 -19.32
N GLU A 140 -9.59 -3.40 -18.97
CA GLU A 140 -9.56 -4.57 -18.08
C GLU A 140 -8.88 -4.27 -16.74
N GLU A 141 -8.68 -2.99 -16.41
CA GLU A 141 -8.16 -2.58 -15.11
C GLU A 141 -9.01 -3.10 -13.96
N CYS A 142 -8.38 -3.23 -12.79
CA CYS A 142 -9.16 -3.47 -11.58
C CYS A 142 -10.04 -2.24 -11.34
N ALA A 143 -11.33 -2.44 -11.10
CA ALA A 143 -12.32 -1.36 -11.13
C ALA A 143 -12.11 -0.30 -10.02
N PHE A 144 -11.33 -0.63 -8.99
CA PHE A 144 -10.92 0.25 -7.88
C PHE A 144 -9.50 0.84 -8.07
N CYS A 145 -8.81 0.57 -9.17
CA CYS A 145 -7.40 0.93 -9.35
C CYS A 145 -7.25 2.21 -10.15
N ASP A 146 -6.41 3.12 -9.67
CA ASP A 146 -6.13 4.41 -10.32
C ASP A 146 -4.69 4.51 -10.86
N ILE A 147 -3.86 3.47 -10.81
CA ILE A 147 -2.40 3.56 -11.10
C ILE A 147 -2.05 4.33 -12.38
N ASN A 148 -2.75 4.04 -13.50
CA ASN A 148 -2.52 4.74 -14.77
C ASN A 148 -3.05 6.18 -14.75
N HIS A 149 -4.14 6.44 -14.03
CA HIS A 149 -4.67 7.79 -13.84
C HIS A 149 -3.76 8.61 -12.94
N ASN A 150 -3.26 8.04 -11.84
CA ASN A 150 -2.29 8.66 -10.94
C ASN A 150 -1.01 9.05 -11.68
N TRP A 151 -0.46 8.12 -12.49
CA TRP A 151 0.65 8.41 -13.39
C TRP A 151 0.38 9.63 -14.29
N ARG A 152 -0.78 9.66 -14.96
CA ARG A 152 -1.15 10.75 -15.87
C ARG A 152 -1.30 12.08 -15.12
N GLN A 153 -1.98 12.11 -13.97
CA GLN A 153 -2.15 13.36 -13.22
C GLN A 153 -0.84 13.92 -12.69
N GLN A 154 0.09 13.08 -12.23
CA GLN A 154 1.42 13.53 -11.79
C GLN A 154 2.16 14.22 -12.94
N ARG A 155 2.10 13.65 -14.16
CA ARG A 155 2.68 14.26 -15.36
C ARG A 155 1.99 15.56 -15.78
N MET A 156 0.66 15.62 -15.68
CA MET A 156 -0.10 16.85 -15.96
C MET A 156 0.26 17.98 -14.99
N GLN A 157 0.67 17.65 -13.76
CA GLN A 157 1.21 18.59 -12.77
C GLN A 157 2.71 18.89 -12.96
N GLY A 158 3.30 18.51 -14.10
CA GLY A 158 4.70 18.82 -14.44
C GLY A 158 5.74 18.03 -13.63
N ARG A 159 5.34 16.98 -12.91
CA ARG A 159 6.30 16.19 -12.11
C ARG A 159 7.19 15.34 -13.04
N PRO A 160 8.51 15.26 -12.78
CA PRO A 160 9.51 14.70 -13.71
C PRO A 160 9.55 13.16 -13.79
N TYR A 161 8.51 12.47 -13.33
CA TYR A 161 8.52 11.02 -13.18
C TYR A 161 8.69 10.26 -14.51
N THR A 162 9.34 9.09 -14.43
CA THR A 162 9.45 8.12 -15.54
C THR A 162 8.52 6.91 -15.36
N GLY A 163 7.96 6.40 -16.47
CA GLY A 163 6.99 5.29 -16.42
C GLY A 163 7.66 3.96 -16.09
N ILE A 164 8.90 3.77 -16.54
CA ILE A 164 9.80 2.69 -16.14
C ILE A 164 11.00 3.34 -15.46
N LYS A 165 11.38 2.84 -14.28
CA LYS A 165 12.56 3.32 -13.56
C LYS A 165 13.83 2.65 -14.11
N PRO A 166 14.89 3.40 -14.48
CA PRO A 166 16.17 2.80 -14.80
C PRO A 166 16.76 2.05 -13.59
N ILE A 167 17.41 0.92 -13.83
CA ILE A 167 18.03 0.12 -12.76
C ILE A 167 19.18 0.92 -12.13
N GLU A 168 19.93 1.64 -12.95
CA GLU A 168 21.09 2.43 -12.57
C GLU A 168 20.72 3.54 -11.59
N ASP A 169 19.63 4.26 -11.87
CA ASP A 169 19.08 5.29 -10.96
C ASP A 169 18.72 4.65 -9.60
N ILE A 170 18.05 3.49 -9.61
CA ILE A 170 17.69 2.77 -8.38
C ILE A 170 18.93 2.37 -7.59
N LEU A 171 19.92 1.74 -8.24
CA LEU A 171 21.15 1.30 -7.59
C LEU A 171 22.00 2.45 -7.07
N GLU A 172 21.94 3.62 -7.70
CA GLU A 172 22.59 4.84 -7.22
C GLU A 172 21.92 5.33 -5.93
N VAL A 173 20.59 5.48 -5.93
CA VAL A 173 19.88 5.94 -4.73
C VAL A 173 19.99 4.93 -3.59
N LEU A 174 19.88 3.63 -3.87
CA LEU A 174 20.11 2.59 -2.86
C LEU A 174 21.52 2.64 -2.27
N SER A 175 22.56 3.06 -3.03
CA SER A 175 23.89 3.29 -2.47
C SER A 175 23.90 4.43 -1.45
N PHE A 176 23.11 5.49 -1.67
CA PHE A 176 22.99 6.56 -0.68
C PHE A 176 22.30 6.09 0.60
N ILE A 177 21.26 5.25 0.46
CA ILE A 177 20.54 4.67 1.59
C ILE A 177 21.45 3.71 2.36
N ASP A 178 22.19 2.86 1.66
CA ASP A 178 23.13 1.91 2.28
C ASP A 178 24.22 2.62 3.10
N GLU A 179 24.75 3.74 2.58
CA GLU A 179 25.76 4.56 3.24
C GLU A 179 25.23 5.31 4.49
N GLN A 180 23.98 5.79 4.46
CA GLN A 180 23.49 6.80 5.41
C GLN A 180 22.34 6.35 6.31
N ASP A 181 21.61 5.30 5.93
CA ASP A 181 20.32 4.96 6.54
C ASP A 181 20.39 3.67 7.36
N SER A 182 19.94 3.74 8.60
CA SER A 182 19.80 2.59 9.51
C SER A 182 18.35 2.22 9.82
N ILE A 183 17.38 3.01 9.34
CA ILE A 183 15.95 2.85 9.61
C ILE A 183 15.35 1.84 8.63
N ALA A 184 15.62 2.00 7.33
CA ALA A 184 15.11 1.14 6.28
C ALA A 184 15.51 -0.32 6.50
N LYS A 185 14.51 -1.20 6.58
CA LYS A 185 14.69 -2.65 6.79
C LYS A 185 14.22 -3.47 5.60
N CYS A 186 13.38 -2.92 4.74
CA CYS A 186 12.78 -3.63 3.62
C CYS A 186 12.83 -2.79 2.34
N TYR A 187 12.86 -3.46 1.19
CA TYR A 187 12.42 -2.86 -0.06
C TYR A 187 11.29 -3.68 -0.67
N THR A 188 10.40 -3.02 -1.39
CA THR A 188 9.36 -3.66 -2.20
C THR A 188 9.59 -3.34 -3.66
N ILE A 189 9.71 -4.37 -4.50
CA ILE A 189 9.57 -4.24 -5.95
C ILE A 189 8.11 -4.46 -6.34
N THR A 190 7.57 -3.53 -7.11
CA THR A 190 6.17 -3.58 -7.57
C THR A 190 5.98 -2.79 -8.87
N GLY A 191 4.81 -2.93 -9.46
CA GLY A 191 4.36 -2.18 -10.62
C GLY A 191 3.09 -2.78 -11.18
N GLY A 192 2.60 -2.24 -12.30
CA GLY A 192 1.45 -2.81 -12.95
C GLY A 192 1.75 -4.10 -13.71
N SER A 193 0.69 -4.79 -14.10
CA SER A 193 0.76 -6.06 -14.81
C SER A 193 1.31 -5.89 -16.22
N ILE A 194 2.17 -6.82 -16.64
CA ILE A 194 2.67 -6.94 -18.02
C ILE A 194 2.06 -8.21 -18.64
N VAL A 195 1.20 -8.04 -19.64
CA VAL A 195 0.50 -9.13 -20.33
C VAL A 195 1.04 -9.39 -21.74
N THR A 196 1.90 -8.48 -22.24
CA THR A 196 2.66 -8.66 -23.47
C THR A 196 4.16 -8.70 -23.16
N GLU A 197 4.91 -7.71 -23.61
CA GLU A 197 6.31 -7.53 -23.31
C GLU A 197 6.61 -6.05 -23.08
N ILE A 198 7.58 -5.79 -22.21
CA ILE A 198 8.18 -4.46 -22.03
C ILE A 198 9.68 -4.63 -22.14
N GLN A 199 10.34 -3.81 -22.95
CA GLN A 199 11.79 -3.94 -23.22
C GLN A 199 12.19 -5.36 -23.65
N LYS A 200 11.34 -6.01 -24.47
CA LYS A 200 11.49 -7.40 -24.96
C LYS A 200 11.55 -8.46 -23.84
N LYS A 201 10.93 -8.16 -22.69
CA LYS A 201 10.84 -9.07 -21.54
C LYS A 201 9.39 -9.32 -21.21
N LYS A 202 9.08 -10.58 -20.90
CA LYS A 202 7.83 -10.94 -20.21
C LYS A 202 7.86 -10.41 -18.79
N GLU A 203 6.72 -10.42 -18.11
CA GLU A 203 6.59 -9.85 -16.78
C GLU A 203 7.62 -10.36 -15.77
N THR A 204 7.75 -11.67 -15.63
CA THR A 204 8.64 -12.26 -14.63
C THR A 204 10.08 -11.83 -14.90
N ASP A 205 10.54 -11.83 -16.16
CA ASP A 205 11.90 -11.41 -16.52
C ASP A 205 12.12 -9.90 -16.32
N PHE A 206 11.08 -9.11 -16.60
CA PHE A 206 11.11 -7.66 -16.41
C PHE A 206 11.27 -7.27 -14.93
N TYR A 207 10.62 -7.98 -14.00
CA TYR A 207 10.80 -7.71 -12.56
C TYR A 207 12.05 -8.37 -11.99
N TYR A 208 12.44 -9.55 -12.48
CA TYR A 208 13.61 -10.29 -12.00
C TYR A 208 14.91 -9.47 -12.13
N GLN A 209 15.13 -8.78 -13.26
CA GLN A 209 16.34 -7.96 -13.46
C GLN A 209 16.54 -6.89 -12.35
N TYR A 210 15.47 -6.35 -11.76
CA TYR A 210 15.60 -5.35 -10.71
C TYR A 210 16.05 -5.99 -9.40
N VAL A 211 15.40 -7.09 -9.01
CA VAL A 211 15.75 -7.82 -7.79
C VAL A 211 17.18 -8.37 -7.90
N GLU A 212 17.53 -8.98 -9.03
CA GLU A 212 18.86 -9.50 -9.28
C GLU A 212 19.93 -8.41 -9.18
N ALA A 213 19.69 -7.24 -9.78
CA ALA A 213 20.62 -6.13 -9.70
C ALA A 213 20.80 -5.60 -8.27
N ILE A 214 19.71 -5.51 -7.49
CA ILE A 214 19.73 -5.06 -6.09
C ILE A 214 20.48 -6.06 -5.23
N GLU A 215 20.10 -7.34 -5.25
CA GLU A 215 20.72 -8.38 -4.40
C GLU A 215 22.18 -8.66 -4.79
N LYS A 216 22.55 -8.48 -6.06
CA LYS A 216 23.96 -8.57 -6.48
C LYS A 216 24.81 -7.45 -5.88
N LYS A 217 24.27 -6.24 -5.75
CA LYS A 217 25.02 -5.06 -5.26
C LYS A 217 24.94 -4.92 -3.74
N PHE A 218 23.80 -5.26 -3.14
CA PHE A 218 23.50 -5.09 -1.72
C PHE A 218 22.96 -6.39 -1.10
N PRO A 219 23.73 -7.50 -1.15
CA PRO A 219 23.23 -8.83 -0.81
C PRO A 219 22.65 -8.88 0.60
N GLY A 220 21.34 -9.14 0.70
CA GLY A 220 20.64 -9.28 1.99
C GLY A 220 20.59 -8.01 2.84
N ARG A 221 20.91 -6.83 2.29
CA ARG A 221 20.97 -5.57 3.03
C ARG A 221 19.61 -5.15 3.59
N TRP A 222 18.55 -5.47 2.86
CA TRP A 222 17.17 -5.25 3.23
C TRP A 222 16.37 -6.51 2.92
N MET A 223 15.27 -6.72 3.63
CA MET A 223 14.33 -7.78 3.28
C MET A 223 13.61 -7.42 1.97
N ALA A 224 13.86 -8.23 0.95
CA ALA A 224 13.25 -8.11 -0.36
C ALA A 224 11.80 -8.61 -0.35
N LYS A 225 10.88 -7.73 -0.74
CA LYS A 225 9.45 -8.01 -0.90
C LYS A 225 9.05 -7.79 -2.37
N MET A 226 8.14 -8.60 -2.89
CA MET A 226 7.56 -8.38 -4.22
C MET A 226 6.05 -8.30 -4.17
N VAL A 227 5.49 -7.25 -4.76
CA VAL A 227 4.05 -7.10 -4.97
C VAL A 227 3.78 -7.10 -6.47
N VAL A 228 3.31 -8.23 -6.99
CA VAL A 228 3.18 -8.51 -8.44
C VAL A 228 2.01 -9.47 -8.67
N GLN A 229 1.76 -9.88 -9.93
CA GLN A 229 0.73 -10.89 -10.23
C GLN A 229 1.03 -12.24 -9.57
N ALA A 230 0.01 -13.10 -9.45
CA ALA A 230 0.19 -14.49 -9.05
C ALA A 230 0.89 -15.30 -10.16
N TRP A 231 2.17 -15.62 -9.95
CA TRP A 231 3.01 -16.37 -10.89
C TRP A 231 3.02 -17.87 -10.55
N GLU A 232 3.41 -18.69 -11.52
CA GLU A 232 3.56 -20.13 -11.29
C GLU A 232 4.72 -20.43 -10.34
N LYS A 233 4.58 -21.51 -9.58
CA LYS A 233 5.54 -21.94 -8.55
C LYS A 233 6.96 -22.05 -9.10
N GLU A 234 7.12 -22.58 -10.31
CA GLU A 234 8.41 -22.78 -10.97
C GLU A 234 9.13 -21.45 -11.23
N GLU A 235 8.39 -20.40 -11.58
CA GLU A 235 8.95 -19.06 -11.79
C GLU A 235 9.38 -18.39 -10.47
N LEU A 236 8.78 -18.77 -9.34
CA LEU A 236 9.07 -18.16 -8.04
C LEU A 236 10.41 -18.58 -7.45
N TRP A 237 10.91 -19.79 -7.78
CA TRP A 237 12.17 -20.31 -7.23
C TRP A 237 13.36 -19.39 -7.53
N ARG A 238 13.50 -18.90 -8.76
CA ARG A 238 14.60 -17.97 -9.09
C ARG A 238 14.57 -16.68 -8.26
N PHE A 239 13.39 -16.19 -7.88
CA PHE A 239 13.27 -15.03 -7.01
C PHE A 239 13.66 -15.36 -5.56
N LYS A 240 13.27 -16.54 -5.07
CA LYS A 240 13.70 -17.03 -3.77
C LYS A 240 15.23 -17.19 -3.71
N ASP A 241 15.81 -17.78 -4.76
CA ASP A 241 17.24 -18.08 -4.87
C ASP A 241 18.09 -16.80 -4.91
N VAL A 242 17.61 -15.76 -5.61
CA VAL A 242 18.35 -14.49 -5.69
C VAL A 242 18.24 -13.66 -4.41
N GLY A 243 17.23 -13.89 -3.55
CA GLY A 243 17.16 -13.29 -2.22
C GLY A 243 15.77 -12.86 -1.74
N VAL A 244 14.73 -12.94 -2.57
CA VAL A 244 13.36 -12.52 -2.19
C VAL A 244 12.86 -13.31 -1.00
N LYS A 245 12.34 -12.60 0.00
CA LYS A 245 11.83 -13.20 1.24
C LYS A 245 10.31 -13.23 1.28
N VAL A 246 9.65 -12.18 0.80
CA VAL A 246 8.19 -12.03 0.91
C VAL A 246 7.54 -11.83 -0.45
N TYR A 247 6.47 -12.57 -0.69
CA TYR A 247 5.70 -12.54 -1.93
C TYR A 247 4.26 -12.08 -1.67
N HIS A 248 3.82 -11.05 -2.39
CA HIS A 248 2.50 -10.42 -2.26
C HIS A 248 1.69 -10.51 -3.57
N PRO A 249 1.14 -11.68 -3.89
CA PRO A 249 0.20 -11.87 -5.00
C PRO A 249 -1.19 -11.36 -4.64
N ASN A 250 -1.39 -10.04 -4.56
CA ASN A 250 -2.63 -9.44 -4.05
C ASN A 250 -3.89 -10.04 -4.70
N TYR A 251 -4.85 -10.42 -3.86
CA TYR A 251 -6.05 -11.16 -4.27
C TYR A 251 -7.30 -10.28 -4.42
N GLU A 252 -7.35 -9.18 -3.66
CA GLU A 252 -8.29 -8.07 -3.74
C GLU A 252 -9.69 -8.32 -3.16
N VAL A 253 -10.45 -9.30 -3.66
CA VAL A 253 -11.84 -9.56 -3.25
C VAL A 253 -12.19 -11.04 -3.31
N TRP A 254 -12.83 -11.58 -2.25
CA TRP A 254 -13.12 -13.01 -2.12
C TRP A 254 -14.21 -13.53 -3.06
N ASP A 255 -15.38 -12.88 -3.02
CA ASP A 255 -16.55 -13.32 -3.76
C ASP A 255 -16.26 -13.49 -5.25
N LYS A 256 -16.73 -14.60 -5.82
CA LYS A 256 -16.42 -14.99 -7.19
C LYS A 256 -16.96 -13.99 -8.22
N GLU A 257 -18.20 -13.53 -8.04
CA GLU A 257 -18.85 -12.61 -8.98
C GLU A 257 -18.24 -11.20 -8.86
N LEU A 258 -17.93 -10.77 -7.64
CA LEU A 258 -17.20 -9.53 -7.42
C LEU A 258 -15.78 -9.60 -7.98
N PHE A 259 -15.05 -10.72 -7.84
CA PHE A 259 -13.74 -10.88 -8.45
C PHE A 259 -13.80 -10.68 -9.97
N PHE A 260 -14.78 -11.29 -10.63
CA PHE A 260 -14.95 -11.14 -12.08
C PHE A 260 -15.27 -9.70 -12.51
N LYS A 261 -16.12 -9.00 -11.74
CA LYS A 261 -16.52 -7.62 -12.05
C LYS A 261 -15.44 -6.60 -11.71
N LEU A 262 -14.76 -6.80 -10.59
CA LEU A 262 -13.81 -5.83 -10.04
C LEU A 262 -12.37 -6.07 -10.50
N CYS A 263 -12.03 -7.28 -10.96
CA CYS A 263 -10.69 -7.63 -11.42
C CYS A 263 -10.73 -8.33 -12.81
N PRO A 264 -11.27 -7.68 -13.86
CA PRO A 264 -11.46 -8.31 -15.17
C PRO A 264 -10.13 -8.77 -15.82
N GLY A 265 -9.05 -7.99 -15.72
CA GLY A 265 -7.74 -8.41 -16.21
C GLY A 265 -7.20 -9.65 -15.51
N LYS A 266 -7.25 -9.69 -14.18
CA LYS A 266 -6.84 -10.86 -13.39
C LYS A 266 -7.66 -12.10 -13.77
N THR A 267 -8.95 -11.91 -13.98
CA THR A 267 -9.90 -12.94 -14.43
C THR A 267 -9.51 -13.50 -15.79
N ARG A 268 -9.26 -12.64 -16.77
CA ARG A 268 -8.95 -13.06 -18.14
C ARG A 268 -7.59 -13.76 -18.25
N PHE A 269 -6.54 -13.18 -17.66
CA PHE A 269 -5.17 -13.59 -17.92
C PHE A 269 -4.70 -14.74 -17.02
N ILE A 270 -5.25 -14.86 -15.81
CA ILE A 270 -4.87 -15.90 -14.84
C ILE A 270 -6.09 -16.74 -14.46
N GLY A 271 -7.21 -16.08 -14.14
CA GLY A 271 -8.42 -16.71 -13.64
C GLY A 271 -8.38 -16.89 -12.13
N ARG A 272 -9.56 -16.75 -11.48
CA ARG A 272 -9.70 -16.76 -10.02
C ARG A 272 -9.08 -18.01 -9.38
N ASP A 273 -9.43 -19.19 -9.88
CA ASP A 273 -9.02 -20.46 -9.27
C ASP A 273 -7.50 -20.69 -9.41
N ASN A 274 -6.93 -20.33 -10.55
CA ASN A 274 -5.47 -20.34 -10.72
C ASN A 274 -4.78 -19.31 -9.83
N TRP A 275 -5.39 -18.14 -9.63
CA TRP A 275 -4.83 -17.13 -8.72
C TRP A 275 -4.77 -17.68 -7.30
N ILE A 276 -5.88 -18.25 -6.79
CA ILE A 276 -5.93 -18.91 -5.48
C ILE A 276 -4.86 -20.01 -5.39
N ARG A 277 -4.83 -20.94 -6.36
CA ARG A 277 -3.86 -22.03 -6.40
C ARG A 277 -2.43 -21.50 -6.31
N ARG A 278 -2.06 -20.52 -7.13
CA ARG A 278 -0.71 -19.95 -7.17
C ARG A 278 -0.32 -19.24 -5.88
N ILE A 279 -1.27 -18.63 -5.16
CA ILE A 279 -1.02 -18.09 -3.81
C ILE A 279 -0.65 -19.23 -2.86
N VAL A 280 -1.43 -20.30 -2.84
CA VAL A 280 -1.20 -21.46 -1.96
C VAL A 280 0.12 -22.16 -2.32
N ASP A 281 0.35 -22.45 -3.60
CA ASP A 281 1.58 -23.09 -4.11
C ASP A 281 2.85 -22.29 -3.78
N ALA A 282 2.74 -20.96 -3.66
CA ALA A 282 3.87 -20.10 -3.30
C ALA A 282 4.38 -20.32 -1.86
N VAL A 283 3.56 -20.90 -0.97
CA VAL A 283 3.97 -21.24 0.40
C VAL A 283 5.10 -22.26 0.40
N ASP A 284 5.09 -23.20 -0.56
CA ASP A 284 6.17 -24.19 -0.71
C ASP A 284 7.52 -23.55 -1.10
N VAL A 285 7.49 -22.33 -1.65
CA VAL A 285 8.68 -21.60 -2.11
C VAL A 285 9.18 -20.63 -1.04
N PHE A 286 8.27 -19.81 -0.49
CA PHE A 286 8.65 -18.75 0.44
C PHE A 286 8.59 -19.16 1.91
N GLY A 287 7.80 -20.19 2.22
CA GLY A 287 7.47 -20.64 3.57
C GLY A 287 6.20 -19.98 4.12
N PRO A 288 5.65 -20.53 5.22
CA PRO A 288 4.52 -19.94 5.92
C PRO A 288 4.79 -18.49 6.32
N SER A 289 3.75 -17.65 6.36
CA SER A 289 3.81 -16.19 6.64
C SER A 289 4.56 -15.32 5.65
N CYS A 290 5.34 -15.89 4.73
CA CYS A 290 6.07 -15.14 3.71
C CYS A 290 5.26 -14.93 2.42
N VAL A 291 4.06 -15.50 2.32
CA VAL A 291 3.09 -15.22 1.25
C VAL A 291 1.95 -14.39 1.84
N ILE A 292 1.85 -13.13 1.43
CA ILE A 292 1.01 -12.12 2.11
C ILE A 292 0.17 -11.36 1.07
N PRO A 293 -0.85 -11.98 0.46
CA PRO A 293 -1.73 -11.29 -0.47
C PRO A 293 -2.53 -10.19 0.25
N ASN A 294 -2.87 -9.13 -0.48
CA ASN A 294 -3.79 -8.11 0.00
C ASN A 294 -5.25 -8.40 -0.38
N PHE A 295 -6.17 -8.10 0.54
CA PHE A 295 -7.57 -7.78 0.26
C PHE A 295 -7.81 -6.25 0.28
N VAL A 296 -8.64 -5.75 -0.62
CA VAL A 296 -9.06 -4.34 -0.65
C VAL A 296 -10.29 -4.22 0.24
N GLY A 297 -10.07 -4.12 1.55
CA GLY A 297 -11.13 -4.16 2.55
C GLY A 297 -12.16 -3.06 2.33
N GLY A 298 -13.42 -3.46 2.12
CA GLY A 298 -14.57 -2.59 1.91
C GLY A 298 -14.96 -2.45 0.45
N VAL A 299 -14.12 -2.89 -0.51
CA VAL A 299 -14.48 -2.88 -1.93
C VAL A 299 -15.65 -3.81 -2.23
N GLU A 300 -15.90 -4.80 -1.36
CA GLU A 300 -17.03 -5.71 -1.49
C GLU A 300 -18.38 -5.03 -1.26
N LEU A 301 -18.37 -3.80 -0.71
CA LEU A 301 -19.54 -2.92 -0.56
C LEU A 301 -19.66 -1.89 -1.69
N SER A 302 -18.76 -1.93 -2.69
CA SER A 302 -18.77 -0.99 -3.82
C SER A 302 -20.06 -1.07 -4.61
N LYS A 303 -20.46 0.03 -5.21
CA LYS A 303 -21.58 0.09 -6.13
C LYS A 303 -21.12 0.03 -7.59
N PRO A 304 -21.91 -0.55 -8.51
CA PRO A 304 -23.25 -1.10 -8.28
C PRO A 304 -23.25 -2.57 -7.82
N TYR A 305 -22.08 -3.21 -7.71
CA TYR A 305 -21.96 -4.67 -7.68
C TYR A 305 -22.02 -5.31 -6.30
N GLY A 306 -21.52 -4.62 -5.28
CA GLY A 306 -21.23 -5.14 -3.95
C GLY A 306 -22.45 -5.54 -3.12
N PHE A 307 -22.12 -6.23 -2.02
CA PHE A 307 -23.05 -6.66 -0.99
C PHE A 307 -23.82 -5.48 -0.39
N LYS A 308 -25.01 -5.77 0.13
CA LYS A 308 -25.90 -4.73 0.68
C LYS A 308 -25.70 -4.53 2.17
N THR A 309 -25.08 -5.51 2.85
CA THR A 309 -24.83 -5.45 4.28
C THR A 309 -23.35 -5.64 4.60
N VAL A 310 -22.93 -5.05 5.72
CA VAL A 310 -21.57 -5.25 6.27
C VAL A 310 -21.32 -6.72 6.59
N ALA A 311 -22.31 -7.40 7.19
CA ALA A 311 -22.19 -8.80 7.58
C ALA A 311 -21.90 -9.73 6.39
N GLU A 312 -22.58 -9.55 5.25
CA GLU A 312 -22.31 -10.33 4.03
C GLU A 312 -20.89 -10.07 3.50
N ALA A 313 -20.47 -8.80 3.47
CA ALA A 313 -19.15 -8.42 2.99
C ALA A 313 -18.03 -9.00 3.87
N VAL A 314 -18.13 -8.82 5.20
CA VAL A 314 -17.16 -9.36 6.16
C VAL A 314 -17.12 -10.88 6.08
N LYS A 315 -18.28 -11.55 6.04
CA LYS A 315 -18.35 -13.01 5.91
C LYS A 315 -17.61 -13.50 4.66
N SER A 316 -17.84 -12.86 3.51
CA SER A 316 -17.13 -13.18 2.28
C SER A 316 -15.62 -13.03 2.45
N THR A 317 -15.12 -11.91 2.97
CA THR A 317 -13.68 -11.73 3.17
C THR A 317 -13.12 -12.77 4.16
N ALA A 318 -13.83 -13.04 5.26
CA ALA A 318 -13.46 -14.01 6.30
C ALA A 318 -13.34 -15.44 5.75
N GLU A 319 -14.21 -15.86 4.83
CA GLU A 319 -14.07 -17.16 4.13
C GLU A 319 -12.74 -17.25 3.37
N GLY A 320 -12.33 -16.16 2.71
CA GLY A 320 -11.04 -16.09 2.02
C GLY A 320 -9.85 -16.07 2.98
N LEU A 321 -9.97 -15.34 4.10
CA LEU A 321 -8.96 -15.34 5.16
C LEU A 321 -8.79 -16.74 5.74
N ASP A 322 -9.89 -17.42 6.10
CA ASP A 322 -9.86 -18.78 6.67
C ASP A 322 -9.21 -19.77 5.71
N TYR A 323 -9.58 -19.74 4.42
CA TYR A 323 -8.97 -20.60 3.41
C TYR A 323 -7.47 -20.34 3.25
N PHE A 324 -7.04 -19.08 3.10
CA PHE A 324 -5.62 -18.79 2.92
C PHE A 324 -4.80 -19.11 4.16
N MET A 325 -5.29 -18.72 5.34
CA MET A 325 -4.60 -18.95 6.61
C MET A 325 -4.49 -20.43 6.96
N SER A 326 -5.49 -21.26 6.59
CA SER A 326 -5.39 -22.72 6.75
C SER A 326 -4.29 -23.36 5.90
N HIS A 327 -3.75 -22.64 4.91
CA HIS A 327 -2.66 -23.09 4.04
C HIS A 327 -1.32 -22.37 4.34
N GLY A 328 -1.20 -21.67 5.47
CA GLY A 328 0.04 -20.99 5.87
C GLY A 328 0.29 -19.64 5.20
N VAL A 329 -0.65 -19.15 4.38
CA VAL A 329 -0.64 -17.81 3.81
C VAL A 329 -1.11 -16.82 4.88
N VAL A 330 -0.54 -15.63 4.95
CA VAL A 330 -1.00 -14.58 5.90
C VAL A 330 -1.53 -13.39 5.10
N PRO A 331 -2.80 -13.41 4.65
CA PRO A 331 -3.36 -12.27 3.95
C PRO A 331 -3.36 -11.03 4.84
N ARG A 332 -3.09 -9.88 4.25
CA ARG A 332 -3.37 -8.58 4.85
C ARG A 332 -4.59 -7.97 4.18
N PHE A 333 -5.06 -6.85 4.71
CA PHE A 333 -6.01 -6.00 4.01
C PHE A 333 -5.57 -4.54 4.06
N THR A 334 -5.93 -3.80 3.04
CA THR A 334 -5.77 -2.34 2.96
C THR A 334 -7.17 -1.72 2.97
N THR A 335 -7.33 -0.64 3.73
CA THR A 335 -8.60 0.11 3.75
C THR A 335 -8.90 0.68 2.37
N TRP A 336 -10.00 0.29 1.74
CA TRP A 336 -10.39 0.86 0.46
C TRP A 336 -10.69 2.36 0.60
N CYS A 337 -10.18 3.15 -0.34
CA CYS A 337 -10.54 4.54 -0.57
C CYS A 337 -11.22 4.60 -1.94
N PRO A 338 -12.42 5.16 -2.11
CA PRO A 338 -12.91 5.38 -3.46
C PRO A 338 -12.16 6.54 -4.13
N GLU A 339 -11.12 6.23 -4.92
CA GLU A 339 -10.38 7.26 -5.66
C GLU A 339 -11.20 7.76 -6.86
N PRO A 340 -11.12 9.07 -7.21
CA PRO A 340 -12.06 9.73 -8.12
C PRO A 340 -11.99 9.25 -9.57
N TYR A 341 -10.86 8.70 -10.00
CA TYR A 341 -10.64 8.28 -11.39
C TYR A 341 -10.79 6.78 -11.65
N THR A 342 -11.21 6.01 -10.64
CA THR A 342 -11.39 4.56 -10.78
C THR A 342 -12.66 4.25 -11.56
N THR A 343 -12.73 3.09 -12.22
CA THR A 343 -13.93 2.62 -12.93
C THR A 343 -15.16 2.61 -12.01
N LEU A 344 -15.01 2.21 -10.75
CA LEU A 344 -16.11 2.24 -9.78
C LEU A 344 -16.63 3.67 -9.55
N SER A 345 -15.72 4.63 -9.36
CA SER A 345 -16.09 6.03 -9.12
C SER A 345 -16.69 6.72 -10.35
N THR A 346 -16.38 6.25 -11.56
CA THR A 346 -17.00 6.77 -12.79
C THR A 346 -18.37 6.14 -13.08
N LEU A 347 -18.62 4.92 -12.60
CA LEU A 347 -19.92 4.24 -12.74
C LEU A 347 -20.98 4.79 -11.78
N GLU A 348 -20.62 4.99 -10.51
CA GLU A 348 -21.52 5.54 -9.50
C GLU A 348 -20.72 6.21 -8.37
N THR A 349 -21.31 7.20 -7.71
CA THR A 349 -20.78 7.70 -6.44
C THR A 349 -20.69 6.58 -5.41
N GLN A 350 -19.46 6.31 -4.98
CA GLN A 350 -19.17 5.22 -4.05
C GLN A 350 -19.40 5.67 -2.60
N PRO A 351 -20.14 4.90 -1.79
CA PRO A 351 -20.19 5.14 -0.36
C PRO A 351 -18.83 4.81 0.26
N LYS A 352 -18.37 5.64 1.19
CA LYS A 352 -17.21 5.31 2.02
C LYS A 352 -17.58 4.12 2.91
N PRO A 353 -16.82 3.01 2.92
CA PRO A 353 -17.15 1.86 3.76
C PRO A 353 -17.32 2.27 5.23
N PRO A 354 -18.32 1.73 5.95
CA PRO A 354 -18.61 2.13 7.31
C PRO A 354 -17.52 1.66 8.27
N LEU A 355 -17.32 2.37 9.38
CA LEU A 355 -16.29 1.99 10.37
C LEU A 355 -16.49 0.57 10.90
N VAL A 356 -17.75 0.19 11.14
CA VAL A 356 -18.12 -1.13 11.68
C VAL A 356 -17.62 -2.29 10.80
N TYR A 357 -17.57 -2.12 9.47
CA TYR A 357 -16.99 -3.12 8.57
C TYR A 357 -15.53 -3.42 8.91
N PHE A 358 -14.71 -2.40 9.15
CA PHE A 358 -13.30 -2.59 9.45
C PHE A 358 -13.06 -3.16 10.85
N LEU A 359 -13.93 -2.83 11.81
CA LEU A 359 -13.86 -3.40 13.15
C LEU A 359 -14.22 -4.89 13.14
N GLU A 360 -15.30 -5.26 12.43
CA GLU A 360 -15.71 -6.65 12.26
C GLU A 360 -14.66 -7.44 11.47
N LEU A 361 -14.16 -6.91 10.34
CA LEU A 361 -13.10 -7.55 9.56
C LEU A 361 -11.81 -7.76 10.37
N LEU A 362 -11.40 -6.78 11.19
CA LEU A 362 -10.22 -6.92 12.04
C LEU A 362 -10.42 -7.98 13.12
N SER A 363 -11.64 -8.09 13.67
CA SER A 363 -12.00 -9.12 14.64
C SER A 363 -11.91 -10.52 14.02
N GLU A 364 -12.50 -10.71 12.82
CA GLU A 364 -12.42 -11.96 12.06
C GLU A 364 -10.97 -12.29 11.69
N TRP A 365 -10.21 -11.31 11.21
CA TRP A 365 -8.80 -11.49 10.87
C TRP A 365 -8.00 -11.99 12.08
N LYS A 366 -8.16 -11.35 13.25
CA LYS A 366 -7.49 -11.75 14.50
C LYS A 366 -7.86 -13.19 14.88
N GLN A 367 -9.17 -13.50 14.92
CA GLN A 367 -9.66 -14.81 15.31
C GLN A 367 -9.12 -15.93 14.42
N ILE A 368 -9.11 -15.70 13.10
CA ILE A 368 -8.63 -16.69 12.13
C ILE A 368 -7.10 -16.82 12.22
N PHE A 369 -6.38 -15.71 12.36
CA PHE A 369 -4.93 -15.70 12.51
C PHE A 369 -4.49 -16.50 13.76
N GLU A 370 -5.18 -16.31 14.88
CA GLU A 370 -4.95 -17.05 16.12
C GLU A 370 -5.36 -18.52 16.03
N LYS A 371 -6.48 -18.83 15.36
CA LYS A 371 -6.96 -20.20 15.13
C LYS A 371 -5.91 -21.08 14.45
N TYR A 372 -5.14 -20.53 13.52
CA TYR A 372 -4.11 -21.25 12.76
C TYR A 372 -2.69 -21.06 13.32
N GLU A 373 -2.54 -20.36 14.45
CA GLU A 373 -1.26 -20.15 15.14
C GLU A 373 -0.15 -19.64 14.19
N LEU A 374 -0.52 -18.76 13.26
CA LEU A 374 0.42 -18.28 12.24
C LEU A 374 1.47 -17.35 12.87
N PRO A 375 2.73 -17.40 12.42
CA PRO A 375 3.75 -16.48 12.92
C PRO A 375 3.48 -15.07 12.42
N THR A 376 3.97 -14.07 13.17
CA THR A 376 3.88 -12.67 12.79
C THR A 376 4.47 -12.48 11.39
N PRO A 377 3.72 -11.88 10.44
CA PRO A 377 4.20 -11.70 9.09
C PRO A 377 5.43 -10.80 9.06
N PRO A 378 6.52 -11.21 8.39
CA PRO A 378 7.75 -10.44 8.35
C PRO A 378 7.62 -9.20 7.45
N GLY A 379 8.51 -8.23 7.66
CA GLY A 379 8.61 -7.08 6.77
C GLY A 379 7.56 -5.98 7.01
N TYR A 380 7.00 -5.91 8.22
CA TYR A 380 6.02 -4.92 8.68
C TYR A 380 6.34 -4.32 10.06
N GLY A 381 7.60 -4.44 10.51
CA GLY A 381 8.03 -4.03 11.85
C GLY A 381 7.46 -4.90 12.98
N PRO A 382 7.70 -4.51 14.24
CA PRO A 382 7.17 -5.22 15.40
C PRO A 382 5.63 -5.11 15.48
N PRO A 383 4.92 -6.20 15.86
CA PRO A 383 3.48 -6.17 16.03
C PRO A 383 3.06 -5.50 17.35
N GLY A 384 1.74 -5.31 17.48
CA GLY A 384 1.08 -4.90 18.71
C GLY A 384 0.78 -3.40 18.77
N PRO A 385 -0.15 -2.99 19.65
CA PRO A 385 -0.64 -1.61 19.67
C PRO A 385 0.48 -0.62 19.93
N GLY A 386 0.63 0.35 19.02
CA GLY A 386 1.63 1.41 19.17
C GLY A 386 3.01 1.09 18.58
N ASN A 387 3.20 -0.14 18.07
CA ASN A 387 4.45 -0.59 17.46
C ASN A 387 4.36 -0.70 15.94
N ALA A 388 3.17 -0.92 15.39
CA ALA A 388 2.98 -1.16 13.97
C ALA A 388 3.42 0.04 13.12
N VAL A 389 4.25 -0.24 12.11
CA VAL A 389 4.68 0.77 11.13
C VAL A 389 3.80 0.79 9.88
N PHE A 390 2.97 -0.25 9.69
CA PHE A 390 2.06 -0.34 8.55
C PHE A 390 0.88 0.61 8.70
N SER A 391 0.71 1.52 7.73
CA SER A 391 -0.09 2.72 7.90
C SER A 391 -1.50 2.68 7.29
N VAL A 392 -1.87 1.58 6.63
CA VAL A 392 -3.10 1.48 5.82
C VAL A 392 -4.15 0.49 6.34
N SER A 393 -3.85 -0.21 7.43
CA SER A 393 -4.80 -0.98 8.25
C SER A 393 -4.17 -1.36 9.60
N ALA A 394 -4.98 -1.80 10.55
CA ALA A 394 -4.56 -2.13 11.92
C ALA A 394 -4.20 -3.61 12.13
N PHE A 395 -3.99 -4.39 11.06
CA PHE A 395 -3.80 -5.85 11.19
C PHE A 395 -2.53 -6.23 11.98
N MET A 396 -1.49 -5.38 11.95
CA MET A 396 -0.28 -5.60 12.76
C MET A 396 -0.47 -5.18 14.22
N ASP A 397 -1.33 -4.19 14.50
CA ASP A 397 -1.61 -3.71 15.85
C ASP A 397 -2.40 -4.73 16.69
N ILE A 398 -3.23 -5.56 16.04
CA ILE A 398 -4.10 -6.52 16.75
C ILE A 398 -3.36 -7.80 17.17
N ILE A 399 -2.17 -8.06 16.61
CA ILE A 399 -1.37 -9.24 16.94
C ILE A 399 -0.83 -9.10 18.37
N GLY A 400 -1.17 -10.05 19.24
CA GLY A 400 -0.79 -10.02 20.67
C GLY A 400 -1.62 -9.05 21.51
N TYR A 401 -2.65 -8.42 20.94
CA TYR A 401 -3.60 -7.63 21.71
C TYR A 401 -4.61 -8.55 22.41
N GLU A 402 -4.71 -8.44 23.74
CA GLU A 402 -5.59 -9.28 24.56
C GLU A 402 -7.07 -8.89 24.49
N GLY A 403 -7.39 -7.71 23.96
CA GLY A 403 -8.77 -7.24 23.80
C GLY A 403 -9.49 -7.86 22.60
N ARG A 404 -10.77 -7.51 22.47
CA ARG A 404 -11.58 -7.79 21.29
C ARG A 404 -11.26 -6.81 20.17
#